data_AF-A0A9X1B6Q6-F1
#
_entry.id   AF-A0A9X1B6Q6-F1
#
_cell.length_a   1.000
_cell.length_b   1.000
_cell.length_c   1.000
_cell.angle_alpha   90.00
_cell.angle_beta   90.00
_cell.angle_gamma   90.00
#
_symmetry.space_group_name_H-M   'P 1'
#
loop_
_entity.id
_entity.type
_entity.pdbx_description
1 polymer ?
#
loop_
_entity_poly.entity_id
_entity_poly.type
_entity_poly.pdbx_seq_one_letter_code
_entity_poly.pdbx_strand_id
1 'polypeptide(L)'
;MARQPVRGALIDIRLPDGDGRELGAELAARAPGLRIVLMSGAHDLQPDPGLAPHVRAYLKKPVNLRSIHQLFVASGKPARASFNNGSRVP
;
A
#
# COMPACT_ATOMS: atom_id res chain seq x y z
N MET A 1 6.70 14.23 23.41
CA MET A 1 6.27 14.16 21.99
C MET A 1 4.92 13.45 21.94
N ALA A 2 3.82 14.12 21.61
CA ALA A 2 2.52 13.46 21.44
C ALA A 2 2.51 12.64 20.14
N ARG A 3 2.08 11.38 20.18
CA ARG A 3 1.94 10.55 18.98
C ARG A 3 0.82 11.13 18.11
N GLN A 4 1.14 11.48 16.86
CA GLN A 4 0.11 11.83 15.89
C GLN A 4 -0.59 10.55 15.40
N PRO A 5 -1.92 10.58 15.21
CA PRO A 5 -2.65 9.44 14.67
C PRO A 5 -2.24 9.20 13.22
N VAL A 6 -1.62 8.05 12.95
CA VAL A 6 -1.23 7.64 11.60
C VAL A 6 -2.47 7.14 10.85
N ARG A 7 -2.72 7.73 9.67
CA ARG A 7 -3.90 7.42 8.84
C ARG A 7 -3.58 6.51 7.64
N GLY A 8 -2.30 6.30 7.35
CA GLY A 8 -1.85 5.44 6.26
C GLY A 8 -0.40 5.01 6.39
N ALA A 9 -0.07 3.91 5.73
CA ALA A 9 1.27 3.34 5.68
C ALA A 9 1.62 2.97 4.23
N LEU A 10 2.82 3.38 3.82
CA LEU A 10 3.43 2.99 2.55
C LEU A 10 4.63 2.10 2.89
N ILE A 11 4.56 0.82 2.52
CA ILE A 11 5.47 -0.22 3.03
C ILE A 11 6.22 -0.85 1.85
N ASP A 12 7.52 -1.00 1.97
CA ASP A 12 8.31 -1.81 1.04
C ASP A 12 8.10 -3.29 1.31
N ILE A 13 7.88 -4.12 0.29
CA ILE A 13 7.71 -5.58 0.48
C ILE A 13 9.02 -6.22 0.96
N ARG A 14 10.17 -5.76 0.45
CA ARG A 14 11.47 -6.31 0.82
C ARG A 14 12.10 -5.40 1.87
N LEU A 15 11.89 -5.71 3.14
CA LEU A 15 12.54 -5.02 4.25
C LEU A 15 13.83 -5.76 4.65
N PRO A 16 14.83 -5.08 5.22
CA PRO A 16 16.06 -5.73 5.69
C PRO A 16 15.83 -6.76 6.81
N ASP A 17 14.77 -6.57 7.59
CA ASP A 17 14.41 -7.31 8.80
C ASP A 17 13.20 -8.24 8.62
N GLY A 18 12.57 -8.29 7.43
CA GLY A 18 11.44 -9.18 7.18
C GLY A 18 10.63 -8.92 5.91
N ASP A 19 9.46 -9.55 5.82
CA ASP A 19 8.49 -9.35 4.73
C ASP A 19 7.52 -8.21 5.08
N GLY A 20 7.50 -7.17 4.24
CA GLY A 20 6.60 -6.03 4.41
C GLY A 20 5.11 -6.38 4.32
N ARG A 21 4.74 -7.54 3.76
CA ARG A 21 3.37 -8.06 3.76
C ARG A 21 2.94 -8.48 5.16
N GLU A 22 3.82 -9.14 5.90
CA GLU A 22 3.58 -9.55 7.29
C GLU A 22 3.42 -8.31 8.18
N LEU A 23 4.31 -7.32 8.01
CA LEU A 23 4.18 -6.03 8.68
C LEU A 23 2.84 -5.35 8.33
N GLY A 24 2.44 -5.39 7.06
CA GLY A 24 1.13 -4.90 6.64
C GLY A 24 -0.02 -5.60 7.36
N ALA A 25 0.06 -6.92 7.54
CA ALA A 25 -0.97 -7.71 8.23
C ALA A 25 -1.07 -7.30 9.71
N GLU A 26 0.08 -7.18 10.37
CA GLU A 26 0.14 -6.77 11.77
C GLU A 26 -0.43 -5.35 11.98
N LEU A 27 -0.08 -4.42 11.10
CA LEU A 27 -0.57 -3.05 11.17
C LEU A 27 -2.08 -2.98 10.93
N ALA A 28 -2.60 -3.77 9.99
CA ALA A 28 -4.02 -3.86 9.72
C ALA A 28 -4.80 -4.41 10.93
N ALA A 29 -4.27 -5.45 11.58
CA ALA A 29 -4.87 -6.05 12.78
C ALA A 29 -4.89 -5.06 13.96
N ARG A 30 -3.83 -4.26 14.12
CA ARG A 30 -3.73 -3.26 15.20
C ARG A 30 -4.53 -1.98 14.93
N ALA A 31 -4.73 -1.64 13.65
CA ALA A 31 -5.44 -0.44 13.23
C ALA A 31 -6.31 -0.70 11.98
N PRO A 32 -7.54 -1.22 12.14
CA PRO A 32 -8.41 -1.58 11.01
C PRO A 32 -8.77 -0.43 10.06
N GLY A 33 -8.62 0.82 10.49
CA GLY A 33 -8.82 2.02 9.67
C GLY A 33 -7.58 2.50 8.92
N LEU A 34 -6.42 1.85 9.09
CA LEU A 34 -5.17 2.24 8.47
C LEU A 34 -5.17 1.88 6.98
N ARG A 35 -4.85 2.86 6.13
CA ARG A 35 -4.71 2.63 4.68
C ARG A 35 -3.32 2.08 4.38
N ILE A 36 -3.24 0.82 3.95
CA ILE A 36 -1.96 0.17 3.64
C ILE A 36 -1.74 0.15 2.13
N VAL A 37 -0.55 0.57 1.70
CA VAL A 37 -0.07 0.48 0.32
C VAL A 37 1.27 -0.24 0.32
N LEU A 38 1.40 -1.30 -0.47
CA LEU A 38 2.63 -2.08 -0.59
C LEU A 38 3.41 -1.68 -1.84
N MET A 39 4.74 -1.60 -1.75
CA MET A 39 5.64 -1.27 -2.85
C MET A 39 6.62 -2.42 -3.12
N SER A 40 6.89 -2.71 -4.39
CA SER A 40 7.96 -3.66 -4.76
C SER A 40 8.66 -3.25 -6.05
N GLY A 41 9.95 -3.56 -6.14
CA GLY A 41 10.76 -3.32 -7.35
C GLY A 41 10.79 -4.47 -8.35
N ALA A 42 10.26 -5.65 -8.01
CA ALA A 42 10.40 -6.87 -8.80
C ALA A 42 9.02 -7.47 -9.23
N HIS A 43 9.02 -8.73 -9.67
CA HIS A 43 7.82 -9.50 -10.01
C HIS A 43 6.99 -9.95 -8.78
N ASP A 44 7.42 -9.55 -7.58
CA ASP A 44 6.86 -9.99 -6.30
C ASP A 44 5.57 -9.24 -5.92
N LEU A 45 4.89 -8.60 -6.88
CA LEU A 45 3.57 -7.95 -6.69
C LEU A 45 2.42 -8.94 -6.83
N GLN A 46 2.64 -10.19 -6.40
CA GLN A 46 1.56 -11.15 -6.25
C GLN A 46 0.69 -10.71 -5.07
N PRO A 47 -0.60 -10.39 -5.30
CA PRO A 47 -1.50 -10.04 -4.20
C PRO A 47 -1.67 -11.23 -3.27
N ASP A 48 -1.44 -11.02 -1.97
CA ASP A 48 -1.77 -12.02 -0.96
C ASP A 48 -3.29 -11.96 -0.66
N PRO A 49 -4.06 -13.03 -0.90
CA PRO A 49 -5.50 -13.05 -0.64
C PRO A 49 -5.87 -12.74 0.82
N GLY A 50 -5.05 -13.17 1.79
CA GLY A 50 -5.28 -12.92 3.21
C GLY A 50 -5.06 -11.46 3.60
N LEU A 51 -4.17 -10.78 2.88
CA LEU A 51 -3.85 -9.37 3.11
C LEU A 51 -4.72 -8.41 2.29
N ALA A 52 -5.26 -8.89 1.18
CA ALA A 52 -5.99 -8.09 0.22
C ALA A 52 -7.22 -7.32 0.76
N PRO A 53 -7.90 -7.67 1.87
CA PRO A 53 -8.95 -6.84 2.45
C PRO A 53 -8.43 -5.53 3.07
N HIS A 54 -7.16 -5.52 3.49
CA HIS A 54 -6.53 -4.42 4.22
C HIS A 54 -5.58 -3.59 3.34
N VAL A 55 -5.08 -4.19 2.26
CA VAL A 55 -4.24 -3.50 1.28
C VAL A 55 -5.11 -2.75 0.28
N ARG A 56 -4.87 -1.44 0.22
CA ARG A 56 -5.56 -0.53 -0.68
C ARG A 56 -4.97 -0.56 -2.09
N ALA A 57 -3.66 -0.73 -2.21
CA ALA A 57 -2.98 -0.82 -3.48
C ALA A 57 -1.61 -1.48 -3.37
N TYR A 58 -1.17 -2.01 -4.51
CA TYR A 58 0.16 -2.50 -4.76
C TYR A 58 0.81 -1.57 -5.79
N LEU A 59 2.01 -1.07 -5.50
CA LEU A 59 2.77 -0.14 -6.34
C LEU A 59 4.07 -0.77 -6.80
N LYS A 60 4.33 -0.71 -8.11
CA LYS A 60 5.61 -1.10 -8.68
C LYS A 60 6.59 0.07 -8.64
N LYS A 61 7.82 -0.17 -8.18
CA LYS A 61 8.92 0.79 -8.26
C LYS A 61 9.45 0.88 -9.71
N PRO A 62 9.93 2.05 -10.15
CA PRO A 62 9.94 3.32 -9.43
C PRO A 62 8.52 3.86 -9.24
N VAL A 63 8.24 4.50 -8.09
CA VAL A 63 6.90 5.02 -7.77
C VAL A 63 6.85 6.53 -8.07
N ASN A 64 5.78 7.00 -8.72
CA ASN A 64 5.58 8.43 -8.91
C ASN A 64 4.77 9.06 -7.75
N LEU A 65 5.08 10.32 -7.41
CA LEU A 65 4.45 11.04 -6.30
C LEU A 65 2.95 11.31 -6.50
N ARG A 66 2.50 11.52 -7.74
CA ARG A 66 1.08 11.72 -8.07
C ARG A 66 0.25 10.47 -7.73
N SER A 67 0.77 9.28 -8.02
CA SER A 67 0.11 8.01 -7.69
C SER A 67 0.00 7.80 -6.18
N ILE A 68 1.05 8.13 -5.43
CA ILE A 68 1.00 8.12 -3.95
C ILE A 68 -0.07 9.09 -3.45
N HIS A 69 -0.05 10.34 -3.94
CA HIS A 69 -1.00 11.36 -3.54
C HIS A 69 -2.45 10.92 -3.79
N GLN A 70 -2.75 10.38 -4.97
CA GLN A 70 -4.10 9.88 -5.31
C GLN A 70 -4.59 8.78 -4.36
N LEU A 71 -3.71 7.87 -3.93
CA LEU A 71 -4.08 6.77 -3.04
C LEU A 71 -4.51 7.23 -1.65
N PHE A 72 -3.88 8.30 -1.14
CA PHE A 72 -4.12 8.81 0.21
C PHE A 72 -5.15 9.95 0.28
N VAL A 73 -5.28 10.75 -0.78
CA VAL A 73 -6.21 11.90 -0.85
C VAL A 73 -7.59 11.53 -1.38
N ALA A 74 -7.73 10.50 -2.21
CA ALA A 74 -9.05 10.09 -2.69
C ALA A 74 -9.96 9.62 -1.53
N SER A 75 -11.03 10.37 -1.28
CA SER A 75 -11.98 10.18 -0.17
C SER A 75 -12.87 8.94 -0.26
N GLY A 76 -12.76 8.13 -1.32
CA GLY A 76 -13.51 6.88 -1.51
C GLY A 76 -12.65 5.63 -1.29
N LYS A 77 -13.28 4.45 -1.17
CA LYS A 77 -12.60 3.16 -1.44
C LYS A 77 -12.17 3.16 -2.93
N PRO A 78 -10.88 3.09 -3.29
CA PRO A 78 -10.49 2.83 -4.65
C PRO A 78 -10.93 1.40 -4.89
N ALA A 79 -11.48 1.16 -6.07
CA ALA A 79 -11.52 -0.19 -6.61
C ALA A 79 -10.12 -0.80 -6.41
N ARG A 80 -10.05 -2.00 -5.84
CA ARG A 80 -8.79 -2.74 -5.62
C ARG A 80 -8.06 -2.78 -6.95
N ALA A 81 -7.08 -1.90 -7.14
CA ALA A 81 -6.45 -1.68 -8.43
C ALA A 81 -4.95 -1.88 -8.29
N SER A 82 -4.41 -2.78 -9.11
CA SER A 82 -2.99 -2.75 -9.47
C SER A 82 -2.79 -1.52 -10.35
N PHE A 83 -2.20 -0.47 -9.77
CA PHE A 83 -1.82 0.70 -10.54
C PHE A 83 -0.51 0.39 -11.25
N ASN A 84 -0.60 0.09 -12.55
CA ASN A 84 0.60 0.08 -13.39
C ASN A 84 0.99 1.53 -13.66
N ASN A 85 2.27 1.85 -13.51
CA ASN A 85 2.82 3.21 -13.50
C ASN A 85 2.79 3.92 -14.88
N GLY A 86 1.89 3.51 -15.78
CA GLY A 86 1.88 3.95 -17.18
C GLY A 86 0.54 3.84 -17.92
N SER A 87 -0.58 3.52 -17.27
CA SER A 87 -1.87 3.50 -17.96
C SER A 87 -2.46 4.92 -18.00
N ARG A 88 -2.30 5.60 -19.14
CA ARG A 88 -3.16 6.75 -19.50
C ARG A 88 -4.61 6.31 -19.33
N VAL A 89 -5.36 7.03 -18.51
CA VAL A 89 -6.82 7.04 -18.61
C VAL A 89 -7.13 8.14 -19.63
N PRO A 90 -7.92 7.87 -20.69
CA PRO A 90 -8.40 8.92 -21.58
C PRO A 90 -9.22 9.98 -20.82
#